data_AF-A0A328AR69-F1
#
_entry.id   AF-A0A328AR69-F1
#
_cell.length_a   1.000
_cell.length_b   1.000
_cell.length_c   1.000
_cell.angle_alpha   90.00
_cell.angle_beta   90.00
_cell.angle_gamma   90.00
#
_symmetry.space_group_name_H-M   'P 1'
#
loop_
_entity.id
_entity.type
_entity.pdbx_description
1 polymer ?
#
loop_
_entity_poly.entity_id
_entity_poly.type
_entity_poly.pdbx_seq_one_letter_code
_entity_poly.pdbx_strand_id
1 'polypeptide(L)'
;METVFVARQVARKLRATEDSIDAALNQTAELLQDVLKAPVDAGVSPTVADETQVKVMAALKALSEARTAVVEAHEQAYRAGRRIGITRMGLDASGPSLHAEERVAMEDDRKVG
;
A
#
# COMPACT_ATOMS: atom_id res chain seq x y z
N MET A 1 -15.52 25.90 1.37
CA MET A 1 -14.39 24.95 1.20
C MET A 1 -14.24 24.72 -0.29
N GLU A 2 -13.06 24.99 -0.87
CA GLU A 2 -12.84 24.87 -2.32
C GLU A 2 -12.90 23.39 -2.74
N THR A 3 -13.64 23.05 -3.81
CA THR A 3 -13.87 21.67 -4.27
C THR A 3 -12.58 20.92 -4.58
N VAL A 4 -11.57 21.63 -5.11
CA VAL A 4 -10.22 21.11 -5.36
C VAL A 4 -9.49 20.70 -4.07
N PHE A 5 -9.71 21.42 -2.98
CA PHE A 5 -9.11 21.09 -1.68
C PHE A 5 -9.67 19.78 -1.12
N VAL A 6 -11.00 19.61 -1.17
CA VAL A 6 -11.68 18.38 -0.70
C VAL A 6 -11.20 17.16 -1.49
N ALA A 7 -11.18 17.30 -2.81
CA ALA A 7 -10.67 16.33 -3.76
C ALA A 7 -9.24 15.86 -3.42
N ARG A 8 -8.31 16.80 -3.22
CA ARG A 8 -6.92 16.49 -2.83
C ARG A 8 -6.83 15.84 -1.46
N GLN A 9 -7.69 16.21 -0.52
CA GLN A 9 -7.71 15.58 0.80
C GLN A 9 -8.15 14.12 0.71
N VAL A 10 -9.19 13.82 -0.07
CA VAL A 10 -9.65 12.45 -0.29
C VAL A 10 -8.58 11.62 -0.99
N ALA A 11 -7.94 12.16 -2.04
CA ALA A 11 -6.83 11.52 -2.74
C ALA A 11 -5.68 11.11 -1.80
N ARG A 12 -5.23 12.03 -0.94
CA ARG A 12 -4.20 11.74 0.07
C ARG A 12 -4.62 10.64 1.04
N LYS A 13 -5.87 10.63 1.48
CA LYS A 13 -6.39 9.61 2.40
C LYS A 13 -6.50 8.23 1.74
N LEU A 14 -6.90 8.18 0.47
CA LEU A 14 -6.95 6.94 -0.30
C LEU A 14 -5.54 6.32 -0.39
N ARG A 15 -4.55 7.09 -0.82
CA ARG A 15 -3.15 6.63 -0.88
C ARG A 15 -2.62 6.19 0.49
N ALA A 16 -2.83 6.97 1.54
CA ALA A 16 -2.41 6.57 2.89
C ALA A 16 -3.08 5.27 3.36
N THR A 17 -4.32 5.01 2.91
CA THR A 17 -5.03 3.77 3.21
C THR A 17 -4.42 2.59 2.43
N GLU A 18 -4.10 2.77 1.14
CA GLU A 18 -3.36 1.78 0.34
C GLU A 18 -2.04 1.40 1.01
N ASP A 19 -1.23 2.40 1.39
CA ASP A 19 0.06 2.17 2.04
C ASP A 19 -0.09 1.42 3.37
N SER A 20 -1.13 1.73 4.14
CA SER A 20 -1.42 1.05 5.41
C SER A 20 -1.83 -0.41 5.21
N ILE A 21 -2.61 -0.70 4.16
CA ILE A 21 -2.98 -2.08 3.82
C ILE A 21 -1.76 -2.85 3.32
N ASP A 22 -0.88 -2.23 2.52
CA ASP A 22 0.35 -2.85 2.03
C ASP A 22 1.32 -3.16 3.18
N ALA A 23 1.43 -2.26 4.16
CA ALA A 23 2.17 -2.52 5.40
C ALA A 23 1.56 -3.69 6.20
N ALA A 24 0.23 -3.72 6.35
CA ALA A 24 -0.45 -4.81 7.05
C ALA A 24 -0.29 -6.17 6.35
N LEU A 25 -0.30 -6.19 5.01
CA LEU A 25 -0.02 -7.40 4.22
C LEU A 25 1.37 -7.95 4.52
N ASN A 26 2.39 -7.08 4.51
CA ASN A 26 3.77 -7.48 4.82
C ASN A 26 3.88 -8.03 6.25
N GLN A 27 3.37 -7.31 7.24
CA GLN A 27 3.39 -7.73 8.65
C GLN A 27 2.65 -9.05 8.87
N THR A 28 1.53 -9.26 8.18
CA THR A 28 0.77 -10.52 8.30
C THR A 28 1.50 -11.69 7.62
N ALA A 29 2.23 -11.42 6.53
CA ALA A 29 3.08 -12.42 5.89
C ALA A 29 4.26 -12.84 6.78
N GLU A 30 4.90 -11.88 7.46
CA GLU A 30 5.92 -12.16 8.48
C GLU A 30 5.34 -12.99 9.63
N LEU A 31 4.17 -12.61 10.14
CA LEU A 31 3.47 -13.37 11.19
C LEU A 31 3.19 -14.82 10.77
N LEU A 32 2.80 -15.06 9.51
CA LEU A 32 2.59 -16.42 9.00
C LEU A 32 3.88 -17.24 9.07
N GLN A 33 5.03 -16.64 8.74
CA GLN A 33 6.33 -17.31 8.85
C GLN A 33 6.66 -17.65 10.30
N ASP A 34 6.39 -16.74 11.23
CA ASP A 34 6.66 -16.95 12.65
C ASP A 34 5.77 -18.05 13.24
N VAL A 35 4.48 -18.07 12.88
CA VAL A 35 3.53 -19.13 13.30
C VAL A 35 3.99 -20.51 12.83
N LEU A 36 4.56 -20.61 11.63
CA LEU A 36 5.07 -21.87 11.09
C LEU A 36 6.37 -22.33 11.77
N LYS A 37 7.23 -21.40 12.17
CA LYS A 37 8.53 -21.70 12.81
C LYS A 37 8.41 -21.98 14.30
N ALA A 38 7.53 -21.26 15.00
CA ALA A 38 7.44 -21.28 16.46
C ALA A 38 7.30 -22.69 17.07
N PRO A 39 6.51 -23.63 16.52
CA PRO A 39 6.46 -25.00 17.07
C PRO A 39 7.79 -25.75 16.95
N VAL A 40 8.51 -25.56 15.83
CA VAL A 40 9.80 -26.20 15.58
C VAL A 40 10.85 -25.66 16.55
N ASP A 41 10.90 -24.34 16.71
CA ASP A 41 11.84 -23.68 17.63
C ASP A 41 11.54 -24.03 19.09
N ALA A 42 10.27 -24.27 19.43
CA ALA A 42 9.84 -24.71 20.74
C ALA A 42 9.98 -26.23 20.98
N GLY A 43 10.39 -27.01 19.96
CA GLY A 43 10.53 -28.46 20.07
C GLY A 43 9.21 -29.22 20.27
N VAL A 44 8.09 -28.65 19.83
CA VAL A 44 6.75 -29.25 19.92
C VAL A 44 6.20 -29.62 18.53
N SER A 45 5.09 -30.36 18.50
CA SER A 45 4.46 -30.75 17.24
C SER A 45 4.00 -29.52 16.42
N PRO A 46 4.31 -29.44 15.11
CA PRO A 46 3.81 -28.39 14.22
C PRO A 46 2.29 -28.29 14.16
N THR A 47 1.58 -29.40 14.42
CA THR A 47 0.11 -29.44 14.42
C THR A 47 -0.53 -28.51 15.47
N VAL A 48 0.22 -28.07 16.48
CA VAL A 48 -0.26 -27.10 17.48
C VAL A 48 -0.58 -25.73 16.85
N ALA A 49 0.08 -25.38 15.73
CA ALA A 49 -0.14 -24.12 15.03
C ALA A 49 -1.19 -24.18 13.92
N ASP A 50 -1.76 -25.35 13.60
CA ASP A 50 -2.60 -25.58 12.41
C ASP A 50 -3.78 -24.60 12.31
N GLU A 51 -4.60 -24.52 13.37
CA GLU A 51 -5.74 -23.60 13.38
C GLU A 51 -5.32 -22.13 13.31
N THR A 52 -4.21 -21.77 13.97
CA THR A 52 -3.69 -20.40 13.96
C THR A 52 -3.20 -20.02 12.57
N GLN A 53 -2.44 -20.89 11.91
CA GLN A 53 -1.95 -20.72 10.54
C GLN A 53 -3.13 -20.48 9.58
N VAL A 54 -4.18 -21.30 9.67
CA VAL A 54 -5.38 -21.14 8.84
C VAL A 54 -6.03 -19.77 9.02
N LYS A 55 -6.12 -19.26 10.26
CA LYS A 55 -6.68 -17.93 10.52
C LYS A 55 -5.79 -16.80 10.00
N VAL A 56 -4.46 -16.92 10.11
CA VAL A 56 -3.53 -15.93 9.56
C VAL A 56 -3.61 -15.90 8.02
N MET A 57 -3.71 -17.06 7.37
CA MET A 57 -3.92 -17.12 5.91
C MET A 57 -5.26 -16.50 5.50
N ALA A 58 -6.32 -16.71 6.26
CA ALA A 58 -7.61 -16.06 6.02
C ALA A 58 -7.52 -14.53 6.16
N ALA A 59 -6.75 -14.02 7.14
CA ALA A 59 -6.50 -12.59 7.29
C ALA A 59 -5.72 -12.01 6.10
N LEU A 60 -4.68 -12.69 5.61
CA LEU A 60 -3.94 -12.30 4.40
C LEU A 60 -4.84 -12.18 3.17
N LYS A 61 -5.74 -13.15 2.98
CA LYS A 61 -6.73 -13.09 1.90
C LYS A 61 -7.62 -11.86 2.04
N ALA A 62 -8.17 -11.62 3.22
CA ALA A 62 -9.07 -10.48 3.47
C ALA A 62 -8.36 -9.13 3.22
N LEU A 63 -7.10 -8.99 3.65
CA LEU A 63 -6.29 -7.80 3.36
C LEU A 63 -6.04 -7.61 1.86
N SER A 64 -5.82 -8.71 1.13
CA SER A 64 -5.60 -8.65 -0.33
C SER A 64 -6.86 -8.21 -1.08
N GLU A 65 -8.04 -8.65 -0.62
CA GLU A 65 -9.34 -8.21 -1.13
C GLU A 65 -9.58 -6.73 -0.80
N ALA A 66 -9.26 -6.31 0.43
CA ALA A 66 -9.34 -4.90 0.85
C ALA A 66 -8.46 -3.99 0.00
N ARG A 67 -7.22 -4.40 -0.30
CA ARG A 67 -6.30 -3.67 -1.19
C ARG A 67 -6.92 -3.44 -2.56
N THR A 68 -7.43 -4.50 -3.17
CA THR A 68 -8.10 -4.43 -4.49
C THR A 68 -9.25 -3.44 -4.46
N ALA A 69 -10.14 -3.54 -3.46
CA ALA A 69 -11.29 -2.65 -3.34
C ALA A 69 -10.90 -1.17 -3.15
N VAL A 70 -9.85 -0.88 -2.36
CA VAL A 70 -9.39 0.49 -2.14
C VAL A 70 -8.75 1.09 -3.39
N VAL A 71 -7.94 0.30 -4.13
CA VAL A 71 -7.34 0.75 -5.40
C VAL A 71 -8.43 1.04 -6.44
N GLU A 72 -9.46 0.19 -6.53
CA GLU A 72 -10.62 0.45 -7.40
C GLU A 72 -11.36 1.74 -6.98
N ALA A 73 -11.57 1.96 -5.68
CA ALA A 73 -12.16 3.20 -5.17
C ALA A 73 -11.31 4.43 -5.52
N HIS A 74 -9.99 4.30 -5.47
CA HIS A 74 -9.04 5.34 -5.86
C HIS A 74 -9.18 5.69 -7.35
N GLU A 75 -9.21 4.70 -8.23
CA GLU A 75 -9.47 4.94 -9.66
C GLU A 75 -10.82 5.60 -9.92
N GLN A 76 -11.88 5.17 -9.23
CA GLN A 76 -13.21 5.75 -9.36
C GLN A 76 -13.23 7.22 -8.93
N ALA A 77 -12.60 7.55 -7.80
CA ALA A 77 -12.48 8.93 -7.32
C ALA A 77 -11.70 9.80 -8.32
N TYR A 78 -10.63 9.27 -8.92
CA TYR A 78 -9.89 9.96 -9.96
C TYR A 78 -10.73 10.24 -11.22
N ARG A 79 -11.47 9.22 -11.70
CA ARG A 79 -12.38 9.37 -12.84
C ARG A 79 -13.47 10.41 -12.55
N ALA A 80 -14.04 10.41 -11.35
CA ALA A 80 -15.04 11.40 -10.93
C ALA A 80 -14.46 12.82 -10.88
N GLY A 81 -13.25 12.98 -10.34
CA GLY A 81 -12.52 14.26 -10.31
C GLY A 81 -12.34 14.89 -11.69
N ARG A 82 -11.95 14.08 -12.68
CA ARG A 82 -11.79 14.56 -14.06
C ARG A 82 -13.09 15.04 -14.69
N ARG A 83 -14.23 14.42 -14.37
CA ARG A 83 -15.55 14.85 -14.88
C ARG A 83 -15.95 16.23 -14.38
N ILE A 84 -15.46 16.64 -13.22
CA ILE A 84 -15.73 17.95 -12.62
C ILE A 84 -14.57 18.95 -12.79
N GLY A 85 -13.65 18.67 -13.73
CA GLY A 85 -12.56 19.59 -14.10
C GLY A 85 -11.34 19.56 -13.18
N ILE A 86 -11.25 18.63 -12.22
CA ILE A 86 -10.10 18.52 -11.33
C ILE A 86 -9.07 17.59 -11.97
N THR A 87 -8.12 18.18 -12.71
CA THR A 87 -7.10 17.46 -13.49
C THR A 87 -5.80 17.21 -12.73
N ARG A 88 -5.44 18.08 -11.77
CA ARG A 88 -4.30 17.92 -10.84
C ARG A 88 -4.79 17.60 -9.43
N MET A 89 -5.26 16.37 -9.22
CA MET A 89 -5.50 15.88 -7.86
C MET A 89 -4.23 15.32 -7.18
N GLY A 90 -3.07 15.27 -7.86
CA GLY A 90 -1.93 14.46 -7.37
C GLY A 90 -2.29 12.97 -7.32
N LEU A 91 -3.19 12.57 -8.23
CA LEU A 91 -3.80 11.24 -8.39
C LEU A 91 -3.26 10.53 -9.64
N ASP A 92 -2.34 11.15 -10.36
CA ASP A 92 -1.59 10.48 -11.41
C ASP A 92 -0.69 9.44 -10.75
N ALA A 93 -0.78 8.20 -11.24
CA ALA A 93 0.20 7.13 -11.02
C ALA A 93 1.58 7.46 -11.62
N SER A 94 1.94 8.75 -11.65
CA SER A 94 3.12 9.35 -12.26
C SER A 94 3.52 10.63 -11.51
N GLY A 95 3.32 10.67 -10.18
CA GLY A 95 4.16 11.52 -9.33
C GLY A 95 5.60 11.01 -9.40
N PRO A 96 6.62 11.88 -9.26
CA PRO A 96 8.02 11.51 -9.46
C PRO A 96 8.29 10.22 -8.69
N SER A 97 8.85 9.21 -9.37
CA SER A 97 9.32 8.01 -8.69
C SER A 97 10.18 8.45 -7.51
N LEU A 98 10.28 7.65 -6.46
CA LEU A 98 11.16 7.95 -5.31
C LEU A 98 12.63 8.19 -5.74
N HIS A 99 12.97 7.93 -7.00
CA HIS A 99 14.27 8.20 -7.64
C HIS A 99 14.32 9.45 -8.55
N ALA A 100 13.23 10.17 -8.77
CA ALA A 100 13.26 11.37 -9.61
C ALA A 100 13.95 12.54 -8.90
N GLU A 101 13.91 12.61 -7.57
CA GLU A 101 14.74 13.56 -6.80
C GLU A 101 16.21 13.14 -6.80
N GLU A 102 16.49 11.83 -6.76
CA GLU A 102 17.85 11.26 -6.81
C GLU A 102 18.53 11.43 -8.18
N ARG A 103 17.75 11.38 -9.27
CA ARG A 103 18.26 11.60 -10.64
C ARG A 103 18.60 13.05 -10.93
N VAL A 104 17.87 14.00 -10.35
CA VAL A 104 18.19 15.44 -10.48
C VAL A 104 19.49 15.77 -9.74
N ALA A 105 19.74 15.14 -8.59
CA ALA A 105 21.01 15.30 -7.86
C ALA A 105 22.22 14.73 -8.64
N MET A 106 22.07 13.59 -9.32
CA MET A 106 23.14 13.00 -10.13
C MET A 106 23.44 13.75 -11.44
N GLU A 107 22.48 14.52 -11.97
CA GLU A 107 22.67 15.32 -13.20
C GLU A 107 23.39 16.65 -12.95
N ASP A 108 23.28 17.22 -11.75
CA ASP A 108 24.02 18.42 -11.34
C ASP A 108 25.51 18.13 -11.08
N ASP A 109 25.84 16.98 -10.47
CA ASP A 109 27.23 16.57 -10.23
C ASP A 109 28.04 16.30 -11.52
N ARG A 110 27.36 16.01 -12.64
CA ARG A 110 28.02 15.83 -13.96
C ARG A 110 28.35 17.14 -14.68
N LYS A 111 27.83 18.29 -14.22
CA LYS A 111 28.08 19.60 -14.86
C LYS A 111 29.16 20.44 -14.19
N VAL A 112 29.74 19.94 -13.09
CA VAL A 112 30.81 20.62 -12.33
C VAL A 112 32.17 19.91 -12.49
N GLY A 113 32.28 18.96 -13.44
CA GLY A 113 33.53 18.32 -13.86
C GLY A 113 34.19 19.00 -15.04
#